data_AF-A0A7Y5S839-F1
#
_entry.id   AF-A0A7Y5S839-F1
#
_cell.length_a   1.000
_cell.length_b   1.000
_cell.length_c   1.000
_cell.angle_alpha   90.00
_cell.angle_beta   90.00
_cell.angle_gamma   90.00
#
_symmetry.space_group_name_H-M   'P 1'
#
loop_
_entity.id
_entity.type
_entity.pdbx_description
1 polymer ?
#
loop_
_entity_poly.entity_id
_entity_poly.type
_entity_poly.pdbx_seq_one_letter_code
_entity_poly.pdbx_strand_id
1 'polypeptide(L)'
;NSVDSVATIPDGHVVAVGGLELVTSTEGESRVPLIGEVPLIGELFKSRNNGSGKTRFYVFIKATVLRSTDFEDLKYLSDRTSAAMHVDDGFPEVKARVIR
;
A
#
# COMPACT_ATOMS: atom_id res chain seq x y z
N ASN A 1 -3.23 -20.04 -13.83
CA ASN A 1 -3.08 -18.89 -14.74
C ASN A 1 -1.86 -18.13 -14.25
N SER A 2 -0.73 -18.22 -14.96
CA SER A 2 0.53 -17.57 -14.58
C SER A 2 0.80 -16.46 -15.57
N VAL A 3 1.10 -15.25 -15.08
CA VAL A 3 1.49 -14.12 -15.90
C VAL A 3 2.97 -13.90 -15.65
N ASP A 4 3.79 -14.18 -16.66
CA ASP A 4 5.22 -13.91 -16.63
C ASP A 4 5.48 -12.54 -17.29
N SER A 5 6.12 -11.63 -16.56
CA SER A 5 6.44 -10.28 -17.03
C SER A 5 7.93 -9.98 -16.81
N VAL A 6 8.61 -9.52 -17.86
CA VAL A 6 10.04 -9.19 -17.83
C VAL A 6 10.19 -7.67 -17.92
N ALA A 7 10.91 -7.07 -16.96
CA ALA A 7 11.19 -5.63 -16.94
C ALA A 7 12.68 -5.37 -16.66
N THR A 8 13.30 -4.47 -17.42
CA THR A 8 14.68 -4.02 -17.21
C THR A 8 14.67 -2.74 -16.38
N ILE A 9 15.33 -2.76 -15.22
CA ILE A 9 15.30 -1.67 -14.24
C ILE A 9 16.75 -1.22 -13.96
N PRO A 10 17.04 0.09 -13.99
CA PRO A 10 18.35 0.61 -13.57
C PRO A 10 18.64 0.34 -12.09
N ASP A 11 19.90 0.10 -11.75
CA ASP A 11 20.38 -0.10 -10.37
C ASP A 11 19.97 1.07 -9.45
N GLY A 12 19.41 0.75 -8.28
CA GLY A 12 19.07 1.71 -7.23
C GLY A 12 17.75 2.48 -7.42
N HIS A 13 17.05 2.30 -8.54
CA HIS A 13 15.80 3.01 -8.84
C HIS A 13 14.57 2.20 -8.42
N VAL A 14 13.52 2.91 -8.00
CA VAL A 14 12.21 2.33 -7.67
C VAL A 14 11.32 2.41 -8.90
N VAL A 15 10.74 1.30 -9.31
CA VAL A 15 9.75 1.25 -10.40
C VAL A 15 8.40 0.80 -9.85
N ALA A 16 7.32 1.44 -10.32
CA ALA A 16 5.96 0.95 -10.10
C ALA A 16 5.69 -0.18 -11.10
N VAL A 17 5.51 -1.40 -10.59
CA VAL A 17 5.23 -2.58 -11.44
C VAL A 17 3.77 -2.64 -11.83
N GLY A 18 2.91 -2.09 -10.97
CA GLY A 18 1.49 -2.00 -11.25
C GLY A 18 0.71 -1.39 -10.10
N GLY A 19 -0.59 -1.33 -10.28
CA GLY A 19 -1.52 -0.90 -9.27
C GLY A 19 -2.96 -1.30 -9.61
N LEU A 20 -3.82 -1.33 -8.61
CA LEU A 20 -5.24 -1.59 -8.75
C LEU A 20 -6.01 -0.39 -8.19
N GLU A 21 -6.85 0.23 -9.02
CA GLU A 21 -7.84 1.19 -8.56
C GLU A 21 -9.20 0.50 -8.50
N LEU A 22 -9.75 0.38 -7.29
CA LEU A 22 -11.09 -0.12 -7.06
C LEU A 22 -12.02 1.07 -6.81
N VAL A 23 -13.03 1.22 -7.66
CA VAL A 23 -14.07 2.23 -7.51
C VAL A 23 -15.36 1.53 -7.11
N THR A 24 -15.91 1.89 -5.96
CA THR A 24 -17.22 1.44 -5.50
C THR A 24 -18.20 2.61 -5.57
N SER A 25 -19.37 2.37 -6.15
CA SER A 25 -20.50 3.31 -6.14
C SER A 25 -21.69 2.61 -5.52
N THR A 26 -22.32 3.24 -4.55
CA THR A 26 -23.52 2.75 -3.87
C THR A 26 -24.60 3.81 -3.99
N GLU A 27 -25.68 3.46 -4.66
CA GLU A 27 -26.88 4.29 -4.76
C GLU A 27 -28.00 3.60 -3.99
N GLY A 28 -28.40 4.21 -2.88
CA GLY A 28 -29.55 3.79 -2.09
C GLY A 28 -30.62 4.87 -2.15
N GLU A 29 -31.86 4.49 -2.41
CA GLU A 29 -33.01 5.38 -2.32
C GLU A 29 -34.09 4.71 -1.47
N SER A 30 -34.46 5.37 -0.38
CA SER A 30 -35.58 4.98 0.47
C SER A 30 -36.67 6.03 0.34
N ARG A 31 -37.91 5.60 0.09
CA ARG A 31 -39.04 6.50 -0.10
C ARG A 31 -40.29 5.95 0.56
N VAL A 32 -41.14 6.85 1.05
CA VAL A 32 -42.47 6.49 1.58
C VAL A 32 -43.40 6.12 0.42
N PRO A 33 -44.03 4.92 0.41
CA PRO A 33 -45.01 4.54 -0.61
C PRO A 33 -46.19 5.55 -0.63
N LEU A 34 -46.76 5.81 -1.81
CA LEU A 34 -47.78 6.85 -2.11
C LEU A 34 -47.28 8.31 -2.13
N ILE A 35 -46.64 8.81 -1.07
CA ILE A 35 -46.34 10.26 -0.97
C ILE A 35 -45.02 10.63 -1.66
N GLY A 36 -44.07 9.69 -1.74
CA GLY A 36 -42.76 9.90 -2.37
C GLY A 36 -42.79 10.13 -3.90
N GLU A 37 -43.93 9.91 -4.56
CA GLU A 37 -44.08 10.09 -6.01
C GLU A 37 -44.72 11.44 -6.40
N VAL A 38 -45.18 12.24 -5.42
CA VAL A 38 -45.84 13.52 -5.70
C VAL A 38 -44.80 14.53 -6.22
N PRO A 39 -44.98 15.10 -7.43
CA PRO A 39 -43.96 15.94 -8.09
C PRO A 39 -43.66 17.29 -7.40
N LEU A 40 -44.41 17.64 -6.33
CA LEU A 40 -44.23 18.91 -5.60
C LEU A 40 -43.67 18.73 -4.19
N ILE A 41 -44.03 17.65 -3.49
CA ILE A 41 -43.67 17.41 -2.08
C ILE A 41 -42.96 16.08 -1.85
N GLY A 42 -42.89 15.21 -2.85
CA GLY A 42 -42.34 13.86 -2.71
C GLY A 42 -40.86 13.84 -2.33
N GLU A 43 -40.09 14.88 -2.69
CA GLU A 43 -38.65 14.96 -2.36
C GLU A 43 -38.39 15.05 -0.85
N LEU A 44 -39.30 15.65 -0.06
CA LEU A 44 -39.19 15.72 1.40
C LEU A 44 -39.37 14.36 2.09
N PHE A 45 -39.93 13.37 1.36
CA PHE A 45 -40.20 12.02 1.85
C PHE A 45 -39.33 10.97 1.17
N LYS A 46 -38.29 11.40 0.44
CA LYS A 46 -37.23 10.56 -0.08
C LYS A 46 -35.96 10.76 0.74
N SER A 47 -35.26 9.67 0.98
CA SER A 47 -33.90 9.67 1.53
C SER A 47 -33.00 8.99 0.52
N ARG A 48 -32.08 9.75 -0.06
CA ARG A 48 -31.08 9.24 -1.00
C ARG A 48 -29.74 9.13 -0.27
N ASN A 49 -29.15 7.94 -0.32
CA ASN A 49 -27.82 7.67 0.20
C ASN A 49 -26.90 7.34 -0.97
N ASN A 50 -26.03 8.29 -1.32
CA ASN A 50 -24.99 8.07 -2.33
C ASN A 50 -23.65 7.88 -1.61
N GLY A 51 -23.06 6.70 -1.76
CA GLY A 51 -21.71 6.39 -1.30
C GLY A 51 -20.77 6.22 -2.48
N SER A 52 -19.60 6.86 -2.44
CA SER A 52 -18.52 6.58 -3.39
C SER A 52 -17.24 6.23 -2.63
N GLY A 53 -16.61 5.12 -3.00
CA GLY A 53 -15.35 4.67 -2.43
C GLY A 53 -14.30 4.53 -3.53
N LYS A 54 -13.10 5.05 -3.27
CA LYS A 54 -11.93 4.87 -4.16
C LYS A 54 -10.79 4.29 -3.35
N THR A 55 -10.34 3.10 -3.72
CA THR A 55 -9.19 2.44 -3.09
C THR A 55 -8.11 2.23 -4.14
N ARG A 56 -6.90 2.71 -3.86
CA ARG A 56 -5.75 2.60 -4.77
C ARG A 56 -4.65 1.77 -4.11
N PHE A 57 -4.25 0.71 -4.80
CA PHE A 57 -3.12 -0.13 -4.42
C PHE A 57 -2.01 0.06 -5.43
N TYR A 58 -0.78 0.18 -4.94
CA TYR A 58 0.42 0.27 -5.77
C TYR A 58 1.44 -0.76 -5.32
N VAL A 59 2.11 -1.38 -6.28
CA VAL A 59 3.21 -2.31 -6.02
C VAL A 59 4.48 -1.71 -6.59
N PHE A 60 5.46 -1.49 -5.71
CA PHE A 60 6.76 -0.94 -6.07
C PHE A 60 7.84 -2.01 -5.92
N ILE A 61 8.78 -2.05 -6.85
CA ILE A 61 9.98 -2.88 -6.75
C ILE A 61 11.21 -1.97 -6.85
N LYS A 62 12.19 -2.22 -5.98
CA LYS A 62 13.51 -1.58 -6.02
C LYS A 62 14.56 -2.67 -6.19
N ALA A 63 15.27 -2.65 -7.31
CA ALA A 63 16.41 -3.52 -7.52
C ALA A 63 17.70 -2.81 -7.09
N THR A 64 18.59 -3.52 -6.40
CA THR A 64 19.92 -3.02 -6.04
C THR A 64 20.95 -4.07 -6.47
N VAL A 65 21.94 -3.67 -7.27
CA VAL A 65 23.00 -4.51 -7.79
C VAL A 65 24.16 -4.51 -6.80
N LEU A 66 24.43 -5.67 -6.22
CA LEU A 66 25.56 -5.89 -5.33
C LEU A 66 26.80 -6.18 -6.18
N ARG A 67 27.92 -5.50 -5.90
CA ARG A 67 29.15 -5.62 -6.70
C ARG A 67 30.27 -6.34 -5.94
N SER A 68 30.24 -6.35 -4.61
CA SER A 68 31.19 -7.11 -3.79
C SER A 68 30.77 -8.59 -3.67
N THR A 69 31.73 -9.51 -3.84
CA THR A 69 31.54 -10.94 -3.55
C THR A 69 31.57 -11.24 -2.06
N ASP A 70 32.24 -10.39 -1.29
CA ASP A 70 32.31 -10.49 0.16
C ASP A 70 31.15 -9.67 0.71
N PHE A 71 30.27 -10.30 1.49
CA PHE A 71 28.99 -9.81 2.03
C PHE A 71 29.05 -8.47 2.83
N GLU A 72 30.15 -7.71 2.76
CA GLU A 72 30.34 -6.37 3.32
C GLU A 72 29.26 -5.38 2.86
N ASP A 73 28.94 -5.36 1.56
CA ASP A 73 27.90 -4.48 1.00
C ASP A 73 26.52 -4.73 1.67
N LEU A 74 26.23 -5.98 2.03
CA LEU A 74 24.98 -6.36 2.69
C LEU A 74 24.91 -5.88 4.14
N LYS A 75 26.04 -5.84 4.85
CA LYS A 75 26.09 -5.33 6.22
C LYS A 75 25.76 -3.84 6.27
N TYR A 76 26.36 -3.04 5.38
CA TYR A 76 26.11 -1.59 5.34
C TYR A 76 24.68 -1.23 4.90
N LEU A 77 24.10 -2.02 3.99
CA LEU A 77 22.71 -1.83 3.54
C LEU A 77 21.70 -2.28 4.60
N SER A 78 21.99 -3.36 5.32
CA SER A 78 21.18 -3.85 6.43
C SER A 78 21.07 -2.81 7.54
N ASP A 79 22.21 -2.30 8.04
CA ASP A 79 22.25 -1.37 9.18
C ASP A 79 21.46 -0.07 8.93
N ARG A 80 21.47 0.44 7.70
CA ARG A 80 20.70 1.65 7.34
C ARG A 80 19.22 1.37 7.11
N THR A 81 18.89 0.19 6.59
CA THR A 81 17.50 -0.19 6.28
C THR A 81 16.76 -0.59 7.55
N SER A 82 17.41 -1.32 8.47
CA SER A 82 16.86 -1.68 9.78
C SER A 82 16.60 -0.45 10.65
N ALA A 83 17.55 0.50 10.68
CA ALA A 83 17.39 1.76 11.40
C ALA A 83 16.22 2.62 10.86
N ALA A 84 16.02 2.64 9.54
CA ALA A 84 14.92 3.39 8.93
C ALA A 84 13.55 2.70 9.12
N MET A 85 13.50 1.37 9.22
CA MET A 85 12.25 0.60 9.29
C MET A 85 11.85 0.16 10.70
N HIS A 86 12.64 0.47 11.74
CA HIS A 86 12.35 0.10 13.15
C HIS A 86 12.02 -1.40 13.33
N VAL A 87 12.63 -2.26 12.52
CA VAL A 87 12.48 -3.72 12.63
C VAL A 87 13.57 -4.21 13.58
N ASP A 88 13.17 -4.89 14.66
CA ASP A 88 14.09 -5.57 15.59
C ASP A 88 14.91 -6.61 14.83
N ASP A 89 16.23 -6.43 14.83
CA ASP A 89 17.16 -7.26 14.07
C ASP A 89 17.45 -8.61 14.75
N GLY A 90 16.95 -8.80 15.98
CA GLY A 90 17.06 -10.02 16.76
C GLY A 90 18.49 -10.32 17.24
N PHE A 91 19.43 -9.39 17.11
CA PHE A 91 20.79 -9.57 17.58
C PHE A 91 20.90 -9.21 19.07
N PRO A 92 21.53 -10.07 19.91
CA PRO A 92 21.69 -9.76 21.31
C PRO A 92 22.66 -8.58 21.49
N GLU A 93 22.27 -7.58 22.30
CA GLU A 93 23.15 -6.47 22.65
C GLU A 93 24.41 -6.98 23.37
N VAL A 94 25.56 -6.89 22.69
CA VAL A 94 26.85 -7.25 23.26
C VAL A 94 27.26 -6.16 24.26
N LYS A 95 26.88 -6.35 25.54
CA LYS A 95 27.39 -5.50 26.62
C LYS A 95 28.86 -5.84 26.84
N ALA A 96 29.74 -4.95 26.35
CA ALA A 96 31.18 -5.05 26.57
C ALA A 96 31.45 -5.12 28.08
N ARG A 97 31.90 -6.29 28.55
CA ARG A 97 32.38 -6.46 29.93
C ARG A 97 33.82 -5.97 29.96
N VAL A 98 34.02 -4.75 30.46
CA VAL A 98 35.37 -4.27 30.79
C VAL A 98 35.87 -5.13 31.96
N ILE A 99 36.79 -6.04 31.68
CA ILE A 99 37.52 -6.77 32.71
C ILE A 99 38.58 -5.80 33.24
N ARG A 100 38.50 -5.48 34.53
CA ARG A 100 39.52 -4.71 35.24
C ARG A 100 40.36 -5.64 36.08
#